data_AF-A0A973BBY8-F1
#
_entry.id   AF-A0A973BBY8-F1
#
_cell.length_a   1.000
_cell.length_b   1.000
_cell.length_c   1.000
_cell.angle_alpha   90.00
_cell.angle_beta   90.00
_cell.angle_gamma   90.00
#
_symmetry.space_group_name_H-M   'P 1'
#
loop_
_entity.id
_entity.type
_entity.pdbx_description
1 polymer ?
#
loop_
_entity_poly.entity_id
_entity_poly.type
_entity_poly.pdbx_seq_one_letter_code
_entity_poly.pdbx_strand_id
1 'polypeptide(L)'
;MNKNIFTIIILIFSLTLNSHTVNFGKFPSEKNGQESIATSDLPKSLDWENLKIYSNSNEGHYAYERKDSLLIQYEYVQQGHIEDFELTSFNGKVLEYHSQISNTSKETNTNYFDKDAWLEYAHTCLPNLPEPLKLIIDKPKDVLKAYYELIGVGTRDEYGWICEYSTVGMATQRRQATITLIKNQRRDFLEQIVDFHNVKFQLYATEALIYDYLQKKKYIEENLKKELSLLKKELDSLNSKKITDWRIESLNNQISDNKEYTEQLKKELLSQSDWERIHALRDRNQEVKICRSRKDSYKIYTNTTTELLSESEISVILNRYSELEKLGYFR
;
A
#
# COMPACT_ATOMS: atom_id res chain seq x y z
N MET A 1 60.05 10.31 26.18
CA MET A 1 58.65 10.10 25.76
C MET A 1 58.25 8.68 26.13
N ASN A 2 57.36 8.51 27.12
CA ASN A 2 57.04 7.21 27.69
C ASN A 2 56.39 6.29 26.65
N LYS A 3 57.02 5.15 26.35
CA LYS A 3 56.47 4.09 25.47
C LYS A 3 55.04 3.70 25.85
N ASN A 4 54.69 3.76 27.13
CA ASN A 4 53.35 3.42 27.64
C ASN A 4 52.24 4.40 27.21
N ILE A 5 52.56 5.68 26.94
CA ILE A 5 51.57 6.66 26.48
C ILE A 5 51.22 6.40 25.00
N PHE A 6 52.21 6.01 24.20
CA PHE A 6 52.00 5.69 22.78
C PHE A 6 51.16 4.40 22.62
N THR A 7 51.33 3.40 23.49
CA THR A 7 50.56 2.15 23.46
C THR A 7 49.10 2.37 23.88
N ILE A 8 48.83 3.25 24.85
CA ILE A 8 47.45 3.59 25.28
C ILE A 8 46.72 4.38 24.19
N ILE A 9 47.39 5.33 23.52
CA ILE A 9 46.79 6.12 22.43
C ILE A 9 46.51 5.24 21.21
N ILE A 10 47.38 4.28 20.88
CA ILE A 10 47.13 3.31 19.79
C ILE A 10 45.98 2.36 20.15
N LEU A 11 45.83 1.91 21.40
CA LEU A 11 44.70 1.07 21.80
C LEU A 11 43.37 1.83 21.75
N ILE A 12 43.35 3.10 22.16
CA ILE A 12 42.15 3.95 22.09
C ILE A 12 41.80 4.26 20.63
N PHE A 13 42.78 4.50 19.76
CA PHE A 13 42.54 4.68 18.32
C PHE A 13 42.10 3.38 17.61
N SER A 14 42.57 2.22 18.07
CA SER A 14 42.16 0.91 17.53
C SER A 14 40.74 0.53 17.94
N LEU A 15 40.27 1.04 19.09
CA LEU A 15 38.88 0.88 19.55
C LEU A 15 37.91 1.80 18.77
N THR A 16 38.37 2.96 18.31
CA THR A 16 37.55 3.89 17.49
C THR A 16 37.53 3.54 15.99
N LEU A 17 38.40 2.64 15.52
CA LEU A 17 38.53 2.30 14.08
C LEU A 17 37.77 1.03 13.65
N ASN A 18 37.02 0.38 14.54
CA ASN A 18 36.26 -0.85 14.24
C ASN A 18 34.79 -0.81 14.71
N SER A 19 34.23 0.35 15.02
CA SER A 19 32.91 0.46 15.67
C SER A 19 31.69 0.31 14.75
N HIS A 20 31.85 -0.15 13.50
CA HIS A 20 30.73 -0.52 12.64
C HIS A 20 30.89 -1.96 12.16
N THR A 21 30.64 -2.92 13.05
CA THR A 21 30.56 -4.35 12.71
C THR A 21 29.14 -4.80 12.38
N VAL A 22 28.17 -3.90 12.46
CA VAL A 22 26.78 -4.19 12.08
C VAL A 22 26.73 -4.42 10.58
N ASN A 23 26.38 -5.64 10.20
CA ASN A 23 26.20 -6.01 8.81
C ASN A 23 24.70 -5.98 8.49
N PHE A 24 24.23 -4.85 7.98
CA PHE A 24 22.83 -4.69 7.56
C PHE A 24 22.43 -5.60 6.38
N GLY A 25 23.40 -6.27 5.74
CA GLY A 25 23.16 -7.27 4.70
C GLY A 25 22.96 -8.71 5.21
N LYS A 26 22.93 -8.94 6.53
CA LYS A 26 22.83 -10.28 7.14
C LYS A 26 21.59 -10.52 7.98
N PHE A 27 20.50 -9.82 7.72
CA PHE A 27 19.23 -10.11 8.39
C PHE A 27 18.54 -11.32 7.77
N PRO A 28 17.80 -12.11 8.57
CA PRO A 28 17.05 -13.23 8.04
C PRO A 28 16.05 -12.72 7.01
N SER A 29 16.06 -13.30 5.82
CA SER A 29 15.12 -13.01 4.75
C SER A 29 14.17 -14.19 4.58
N GLU A 30 13.58 -14.72 5.66
CA GLU A 30 12.82 -15.97 5.54
C GLU A 30 11.36 -15.92 5.99
N LYS A 31 10.53 -16.32 5.01
CA LYS A 31 9.23 -16.99 5.02
C LYS A 31 8.29 -16.66 6.18
N ASN A 32 7.29 -15.83 5.87
CA ASN A 32 5.97 -15.84 6.49
C ASN A 32 5.58 -17.26 6.94
N GLY A 33 5.59 -17.55 8.25
CA GLY A 33 5.08 -18.80 8.80
C GLY A 33 5.98 -19.59 9.76
N GLN A 34 7.19 -19.13 10.11
CA GLN A 34 7.96 -19.73 11.22
C GLN A 34 8.34 -18.67 12.26
N GLU A 35 7.86 -18.92 13.49
CA GLU A 35 8.12 -18.27 14.78
C GLU A 35 8.33 -16.75 14.79
N SER A 36 7.45 -16.06 15.52
CA SER A 36 7.55 -14.61 15.74
C SER A 36 8.91 -14.25 16.34
N ILE A 37 9.57 -13.24 15.76
CA ILE A 37 10.87 -12.78 16.25
C ILE A 37 10.63 -11.88 17.46
N ALA A 38 11.29 -12.16 18.58
CA ALA A 38 11.22 -11.31 19.76
C ALA A 38 11.91 -9.97 19.50
N THR A 39 11.29 -8.87 19.93
CA THR A 39 11.89 -7.51 19.87
C THR A 39 13.20 -7.43 20.61
N SER A 40 13.48 -8.31 21.57
CA SER A 40 14.77 -8.34 22.27
C SER A 40 15.92 -8.80 21.38
N ASP A 41 15.66 -9.56 20.33
CA ASP A 41 16.71 -10.34 19.66
C ASP A 41 17.37 -9.54 18.54
N LEU A 42 16.57 -8.82 17.74
CA LEU A 42 17.05 -8.01 16.62
C LEU A 42 17.88 -6.78 17.06
N PRO A 43 17.42 -5.90 17.97
CA PRO A 43 18.22 -4.81 18.51
C PRO A 43 19.48 -5.27 19.26
N LYS A 44 19.45 -6.43 19.94
CA LYS A 44 20.67 -7.02 20.53
C LYS A 44 21.64 -7.50 19.45
N SER A 45 21.15 -8.13 18.38
CA SER A 45 21.99 -8.55 17.25
C SER A 45 22.65 -7.36 16.53
N LEU A 46 22.01 -6.20 16.60
CA LEU A 46 22.49 -4.93 16.08
C LEU A 46 23.44 -4.19 17.00
N ASP A 47 23.60 -4.66 18.24
CA ASP A 47 24.29 -3.91 19.29
C ASP A 47 23.80 -2.46 19.37
N TRP A 48 22.47 -2.31 19.43
CA TRP A 48 21.76 -1.03 19.22
C TRP A 48 22.29 0.14 20.07
N GLU A 49 22.70 -0.13 21.31
CA GLU A 49 23.26 0.90 22.18
C GLU A 49 24.61 1.42 21.64
N ASN A 50 25.49 0.54 21.18
CA ASN A 50 26.75 0.95 20.56
C ASN A 50 26.51 1.64 19.21
N LEU A 51 25.51 1.22 18.44
CA LEU A 51 25.11 1.89 17.21
C LEU A 51 24.64 3.33 17.49
N LYS A 52 23.83 3.55 18.53
CA LYS A 52 23.43 4.90 18.98
C LYS A 52 24.64 5.75 19.38
N ILE A 53 25.58 5.19 20.15
CA ILE A 53 26.81 5.89 20.55
C ILE A 53 27.63 6.28 19.32
N TYR A 54 27.75 5.38 18.34
CA TYR A 54 28.44 5.62 17.09
C TYR A 54 27.79 6.75 16.29
N SER A 55 26.47 6.69 16.06
CA SER A 55 25.72 7.70 15.32
C SER A 55 25.81 9.09 15.98
N ASN A 56 25.82 9.17 17.31
CA ASN A 56 25.99 10.44 18.03
C ASN A 56 27.38 11.07 17.86
N SER A 57 28.38 10.28 17.47
CA SER A 57 29.78 10.70 17.38
C SER A 57 30.29 10.81 15.94
N ASN A 58 29.51 10.38 14.94
CA ASN A 58 29.91 10.33 13.54
C ASN A 58 28.87 11.02 12.67
N GLU A 59 29.29 12.09 12.00
CA GLU A 59 28.43 12.82 11.07
C GLU A 59 27.94 11.91 9.94
N GLY A 60 26.69 12.13 9.51
CA GLY A 60 26.06 11.34 8.45
C GLY A 60 25.56 9.96 8.89
N HIS A 61 25.57 9.63 10.18
CA HIS A 61 24.95 8.42 10.71
C HIS A 61 23.90 8.77 11.76
N TYR A 62 22.73 8.17 11.64
CA TYR A 62 21.58 8.49 12.48
C TYR A 62 20.94 7.23 13.02
N ALA A 63 20.69 7.18 14.32
CA ALA A 63 19.99 6.08 14.98
C ALA A 63 18.88 6.65 15.87
N TYR A 64 17.64 6.22 15.66
CA TYR A 64 16.47 6.70 16.37
C TYR A 64 15.71 5.53 17.00
N GLU A 65 15.30 5.72 18.25
CA GLU A 65 14.41 4.82 18.96
C GLU A 65 13.19 5.63 19.38
N ARG A 66 12.02 5.26 18.83
CA ARG A 66 10.76 5.97 19.07
C ARG A 66 9.76 5.01 19.67
N LYS A 67 9.07 5.46 20.72
CA LYS A 67 7.97 4.72 21.33
C LYS A 67 6.69 5.52 21.16
N ASP A 68 5.77 4.99 20.37
CA ASP A 68 4.37 5.43 20.39
C ASP A 68 3.59 4.53 21.37
N SER A 69 2.38 4.93 21.74
CA SER A 69 1.43 4.24 22.60
C SER A 69 1.45 2.71 22.54
N LEU A 70 1.47 2.13 21.34
CA LEU A 70 1.47 0.67 21.12
C LEU A 70 2.77 0.13 20.49
N LEU A 71 3.53 0.99 19.80
CA LEU A 71 4.63 0.56 18.94
C LEU A 71 5.99 1.04 19.46
N ILE A 72 7.01 0.23 19.23
CA ILE A 72 8.42 0.65 19.38
C ILE A 72 9.07 0.53 18.01
N GLN A 73 9.63 1.64 17.55
CA GLN A 73 10.31 1.77 16.27
C GLN A 73 11.81 2.01 16.49
N TYR A 74 12.63 1.27 15.73
CA TYR A 74 14.07 1.42 15.66
C TYR A 74 14.43 1.78 14.23
N GLU A 75 15.13 2.89 14.02
CA GLU A 75 15.47 3.40 12.69
C GLU A 75 16.96 3.77 12.66
N TYR A 76 17.71 3.21 11.72
CA TYR A 76 19.09 3.60 11.44
C TYR A 76 19.20 4.03 9.98
N VAL A 77 19.81 5.19 9.75
CA VAL A 77 20.04 5.73 8.41
C VAL A 77 21.45 6.27 8.32
N GLN A 78 22.19 5.81 7.32
CA GLN A 78 23.39 6.49 6.84
C GLN A 78 23.01 7.50 5.76
N GLN A 79 23.57 8.70 5.83
CA GLN A 79 23.36 9.78 4.87
C GLN A 79 23.61 9.30 3.44
N GLY A 80 22.68 9.64 2.54
CA GLY A 80 22.65 9.09 1.18
C GLY A 80 21.97 7.72 1.06
N HIS A 81 21.33 7.23 2.13
CA HIS A 81 20.66 5.93 2.21
C HIS A 81 21.54 4.75 1.79
N ILE A 82 22.85 4.86 2.06
CA ILE A 82 23.83 3.81 1.78
C ILE A 82 23.52 2.57 2.62
N GLU A 83 23.19 2.77 3.89
CA GLU A 83 22.70 1.75 4.80
C GLU A 83 21.42 2.28 5.46
N ASP A 84 20.37 1.46 5.45
CA ASP A 84 19.05 1.80 5.97
C ASP A 84 18.49 0.60 6.73
N PHE A 85 17.93 0.84 7.90
CA PHE A 85 17.26 -0.16 8.71
C PHE A 85 16.08 0.46 9.44
N GLU A 86 14.92 -0.17 9.31
CA GLU A 86 13.73 0.17 10.07
C GLU A 86 13.14 -1.10 10.67
N LEU A 87 12.80 -1.07 11.95
CA LEU A 87 12.10 -2.13 12.65
C LEU A 87 10.95 -1.54 13.43
N THR A 88 9.76 -2.08 13.20
CA THR A 88 8.57 -1.79 14.00
C THR A 88 8.21 -3.01 14.84
N SER A 89 7.90 -2.79 16.11
CA SER A 89 7.54 -3.85 17.04
C SER A 89 6.33 -3.51 17.90
N PHE A 90 5.64 -4.56 18.34
CA PHE A 90 4.42 -4.51 19.14
C PHE A 90 4.44 -5.66 20.16
N ASN A 91 4.13 -5.37 21.43
CA ASN A 91 4.07 -6.37 22.51
C ASN A 91 5.30 -7.30 22.61
N GLY A 92 6.51 -6.76 22.36
CA GLY A 92 7.75 -7.54 22.42
C GLY A 92 7.95 -8.50 21.24
N LYS A 93 7.14 -8.38 20.18
CA LYS A 93 7.27 -9.08 18.91
C LYS A 93 7.60 -8.10 17.80
N VAL A 94 8.41 -8.53 16.84
CA VAL A 94 8.70 -7.74 15.65
C VAL A 94 7.54 -7.86 14.66
N LEU A 95 6.94 -6.72 14.33
CA LEU A 95 5.85 -6.63 13.35
C LEU A 95 6.41 -6.68 11.93
N GLU A 96 7.36 -5.81 11.65
CA GLU A 96 8.02 -5.72 10.36
C GLU A 96 9.40 -5.12 10.52
N TYR A 97 10.31 -5.47 9.60
CA TYR A 97 11.53 -4.71 9.41
C TYR A 97 11.94 -4.67 7.96
N HIS A 98 12.66 -3.62 7.63
CA HIS A 98 13.35 -3.40 6.38
C HIS A 98 14.84 -3.22 6.69
N SER A 99 15.70 -3.79 5.86
CA SER A 99 17.13 -3.50 5.90
C SER A 99 17.72 -3.47 4.51
N GLN A 100 18.46 -2.42 4.21
CA GLN A 100 19.05 -2.19 2.90
C GLN A 100 20.50 -1.73 3.01
N ILE A 101 21.31 -2.20 2.06
CA ILE A 101 22.60 -1.63 1.71
C ILE A 101 22.51 -1.29 0.22
N SER A 102 22.70 -0.02 -0.15
CA SER A 102 22.58 0.47 -1.53
C SER A 102 23.83 1.23 -1.98
N ASN A 103 24.01 1.40 -3.28
CA ASN A 103 25.11 2.19 -3.85
C ASN A 103 26.51 1.63 -3.47
N THR A 104 26.61 0.32 -3.25
CA THR A 104 27.88 -0.39 -3.00
C THR A 104 28.02 -1.59 -3.92
N SER A 105 29.20 -2.23 -3.94
CA SER A 105 29.43 -3.45 -4.72
C SER A 105 28.69 -4.70 -4.18
N LYS A 106 28.02 -4.59 -3.03
CA LYS A 106 27.27 -5.68 -2.37
C LYS A 106 25.92 -5.16 -1.89
N GLU A 107 25.07 -4.76 -2.82
CA GLU A 107 23.71 -4.35 -2.49
C GLU A 107 22.91 -5.49 -1.87
N THR A 108 22.15 -5.17 -0.83
CA THR A 108 21.27 -6.11 -0.14
C THR A 108 19.96 -5.42 0.19
N ASN A 109 18.85 -6.14 0.09
CA ASN A 109 17.53 -5.67 0.51
C ASN A 109 16.78 -6.84 1.17
N THR A 110 16.46 -6.67 2.43
CA THR A 110 15.81 -7.68 3.27
C THR A 110 14.54 -7.09 3.87
N ASN A 111 13.45 -7.83 3.79
CA ASN A 111 12.16 -7.43 4.33
C ASN A 111 11.54 -8.59 5.12
N TYR A 112 10.93 -8.26 6.25
CA TYR A 112 10.19 -9.20 7.09
C TYR A 112 8.84 -8.60 7.49
N PHE A 113 7.84 -9.46 7.61
CA PHE A 113 6.49 -9.10 8.05
C PHE A 113 5.86 -10.27 8.80
N ASP A 114 5.47 -10.06 10.05
CA ASP A 114 4.77 -11.05 10.87
C ASP A 114 3.26 -10.83 10.77
N LYS A 115 2.57 -11.71 10.03
CA LYS A 115 1.11 -11.58 9.88
C LYS A 115 0.35 -11.78 11.18
N ASP A 116 0.79 -12.69 12.05
CA ASP A 116 0.12 -12.97 13.33
C ASP A 116 0.24 -11.77 14.25
N ALA A 117 1.47 -11.24 14.39
CA ALA A 117 1.71 -10.06 15.20
C ALA A 117 1.00 -8.82 14.62
N TRP A 118 0.93 -8.69 13.28
CA TRP A 118 0.16 -7.63 12.63
C TRP A 118 -1.34 -7.72 12.91
N LEU A 119 -1.94 -8.92 12.84
CA LEU A 119 -3.36 -9.09 13.17
C LEU A 119 -3.63 -8.78 14.64
N GLU A 120 -2.75 -9.22 15.55
CA GLU A 120 -2.83 -8.89 16.98
C GLU A 120 -2.81 -7.36 17.19
N TYR A 121 -1.88 -6.66 16.53
CA TYR A 121 -1.78 -5.21 16.56
C TYR A 121 -3.04 -4.54 15.99
N ALA A 122 -3.52 -4.98 14.83
CA ALA A 122 -4.69 -4.43 14.17
C ALA A 122 -5.96 -4.57 15.04
N HIS A 123 -6.16 -5.73 15.67
CA HIS A 123 -7.30 -5.96 16.56
C HIS A 123 -7.17 -5.21 17.88
N THR A 124 -5.95 -4.93 18.33
CA THR A 124 -5.69 -4.04 19.48
C THR A 124 -6.06 -2.59 19.15
N CYS A 125 -5.74 -2.12 17.93
CA CYS A 125 -6.14 -0.80 17.44
C CYS A 125 -7.65 -0.67 17.22
N LEU A 126 -8.33 -1.76 16.88
CA LEU A 126 -9.75 -1.81 16.54
C LEU A 126 -10.51 -2.83 17.41
N PRO A 127 -10.60 -2.62 18.74
CA PRO A 127 -11.11 -3.65 19.67
C PRO A 127 -12.59 -3.99 19.45
N ASN A 128 -13.36 -3.07 18.86
CA ASN A 128 -14.79 -3.21 18.59
C ASN A 128 -15.08 -3.57 17.12
N LEU A 129 -14.09 -4.06 16.36
CA LEU A 129 -14.30 -4.45 14.98
C LEU A 129 -15.27 -5.66 14.91
N PRO A 130 -16.38 -5.57 14.17
CA PRO A 130 -17.30 -6.69 13.98
C PRO A 130 -16.59 -7.92 13.38
N GLU A 131 -17.00 -9.13 13.79
CA GLU A 131 -16.44 -10.40 13.29
C GLU A 131 -16.38 -10.52 11.75
N PRO A 132 -17.40 -10.09 10.98
CA PRO A 132 -17.33 -10.15 9.51
C PRO A 132 -16.21 -9.31 8.89
N LEU A 133 -15.68 -8.34 9.64
CA LEU A 133 -14.59 -7.45 9.21
C LEU A 133 -13.23 -7.89 9.78
N LYS A 134 -13.16 -8.99 10.54
CA LYS A 134 -11.90 -9.56 11.01
C LYS A 134 -11.37 -10.53 9.97
N LEU A 135 -10.26 -10.16 9.34
CA LEU A 135 -9.56 -11.05 8.41
C LEU A 135 -8.79 -12.12 9.18
N ILE A 136 -8.66 -13.28 8.54
CA ILE A 136 -7.82 -14.39 8.99
C ILE A 136 -6.44 -14.34 8.29
N ILE A 137 -5.44 -14.99 8.88
CA ILE A 137 -4.03 -14.96 8.46
C ILE A 137 -3.75 -15.52 7.05
N ASP A 138 -4.67 -16.29 6.48
CA ASP A 138 -4.51 -16.95 5.18
C ASP A 138 -4.34 -15.96 4.02
N LYS A 139 -4.69 -14.69 4.20
CA LYS A 139 -4.60 -13.67 3.15
C LYS A 139 -3.16 -13.23 2.90
N PRO A 140 -2.81 -12.79 1.66
CA PRO A 140 -1.50 -12.22 1.36
C PRO A 140 -1.16 -11.04 2.28
N LYS A 141 0.12 -10.86 2.61
CA LYS A 141 0.57 -9.81 3.55
C LYS A 141 0.12 -8.41 3.12
N ASP A 142 0.25 -8.09 1.84
CA ASP A 142 -0.05 -6.75 1.31
C ASP A 142 -1.56 -6.49 1.37
N VAL A 143 -2.36 -7.54 1.21
CA VAL A 143 -3.82 -7.48 1.33
C VAL A 143 -4.24 -7.29 2.78
N LEU A 144 -3.62 -8.00 3.74
CA LEU A 144 -3.89 -7.81 5.17
C LEU A 144 -3.54 -6.39 5.61
N LYS A 145 -2.34 -5.92 5.25
CA LYS A 145 -1.86 -4.58 5.60
C LYS A 145 -2.79 -3.51 5.02
N ALA A 146 -3.04 -3.55 3.72
CA ALA A 146 -3.92 -2.59 3.05
C ALA A 146 -5.34 -2.57 3.64
N TYR A 147 -5.94 -3.72 3.91
CA TYR A 147 -7.28 -3.76 4.49
C TYR A 147 -7.35 -3.02 5.83
N TYR A 148 -6.43 -3.33 6.73
CA TYR A 148 -6.41 -2.76 8.08
C TYR A 148 -6.00 -1.27 8.07
N GLU A 149 -5.08 -0.87 7.20
CA GLU A 149 -4.71 0.54 6.99
C GLU A 149 -5.89 1.37 6.51
N LEU A 150 -6.68 0.85 5.56
CA LEU A 150 -7.90 1.50 5.06
C LEU A 150 -8.89 1.77 6.20
N ILE A 151 -9.10 0.80 7.09
CA ILE A 151 -10.00 0.93 8.24
C ILE A 151 -9.34 1.54 9.49
N GLY A 152 -8.14 2.12 9.35
CA GLY A 152 -7.57 3.05 10.32
C GLY A 152 -6.40 2.55 11.17
N VAL A 153 -5.88 1.35 10.95
CA VAL A 153 -4.69 0.85 11.66
C VAL A 153 -3.45 1.56 11.13
N GLY A 154 -2.74 2.29 11.99
CA GLY A 154 -1.50 2.97 11.63
C GLY A 154 -1.64 4.22 10.75
N THR A 155 -2.86 4.62 10.38
CA THR A 155 -3.11 5.72 9.44
C THR A 155 -3.78 6.93 10.12
N ARG A 156 -3.17 8.13 10.02
CA ARG A 156 -3.71 9.38 10.62
C ARG A 156 -4.33 10.35 9.61
N ASP A 157 -4.25 10.02 8.33
CA ASP A 157 -4.50 10.96 7.24
C ASP A 157 -5.93 11.51 7.14
N GLU A 158 -6.06 12.72 6.60
CA GLU A 158 -7.32 13.25 6.07
C GLU A 158 -7.80 12.48 4.83
N TYR A 159 -9.04 12.75 4.41
CA TYR A 159 -9.50 12.25 3.11
C TYR A 159 -8.89 13.06 1.95
N GLY A 160 -8.49 12.37 0.88
CA GLY A 160 -7.88 12.98 -0.30
C GLY A 160 -6.36 12.83 -0.34
N TRP A 161 -5.65 13.95 -0.33
CA TRP A 161 -4.18 14.04 -0.48
C TRP A 161 -3.49 14.34 0.86
N ILE A 162 -2.17 14.18 0.91
CA ILE A 162 -1.38 14.64 2.06
C ILE A 162 -1.15 16.15 1.96
N CYS A 163 -1.34 16.86 3.08
CA CYS A 163 -1.17 18.31 3.21
C CYS A 163 0.12 18.73 3.94
N GLU A 164 0.95 17.76 4.35
CA GLU A 164 2.17 17.99 5.15
C GLU A 164 3.35 18.40 4.27
N TYR A 165 4.15 19.37 4.73
CA TYR A 165 5.11 20.14 3.92
C TYR A 165 6.09 19.32 3.06
N SER A 166 6.55 18.15 3.51
CA SER A 166 7.50 17.31 2.77
C SER A 166 6.85 16.30 1.81
N THR A 167 5.53 16.10 1.92
CA THR A 167 4.76 15.06 1.21
C THR A 167 3.50 15.63 0.56
N VAL A 168 3.44 16.95 0.39
CA VAL A 168 2.29 17.66 -0.19
C VAL A 168 1.92 17.08 -1.54
N GLY A 169 0.64 16.71 -1.70
CA GLY A 169 0.12 16.16 -2.94
C GLY A 169 0.43 14.69 -3.18
N MET A 170 1.02 13.99 -2.20
CA MET A 170 1.15 12.53 -2.22
C MET A 170 -0.15 11.83 -1.84
N ALA A 171 -0.30 10.59 -2.28
CA ALA A 171 -1.43 9.76 -1.92
C ALA A 171 -1.37 9.40 -0.43
N THR A 172 -2.48 9.60 0.26
CA THR A 172 -2.66 9.14 1.64
C THR A 172 -2.49 7.62 1.75
N GLN A 173 -2.06 7.12 2.90
CA GLN A 173 -1.89 5.69 3.16
C GLN A 173 -3.19 4.93 2.90
N ARG A 174 -4.35 5.49 3.27
CA ARG A 174 -5.67 4.89 2.95
C ARG A 174 -5.95 4.80 1.45
N ARG A 175 -5.46 5.75 0.65
CA ARG A 175 -5.57 5.70 -0.82
C ARG A 175 -4.63 4.65 -1.41
N GLN A 176 -3.42 4.54 -0.88
CA GLN A 176 -2.48 3.49 -1.29
C GLN A 176 -3.03 2.10 -0.93
N ALA A 177 -3.69 1.97 0.22
CA ALA A 177 -4.40 0.78 0.63
C ALA A 177 -5.55 0.42 -0.33
N THR A 178 -6.41 1.37 -0.72
CA THR A 178 -7.47 1.07 -1.71
C THR A 178 -6.90 0.65 -3.06
N ILE A 179 -5.84 1.30 -3.54
CA ILE A 179 -5.14 0.92 -4.77
C ILE A 179 -4.60 -0.51 -4.65
N THR A 180 -3.97 -0.86 -3.53
CA THR A 180 -3.45 -2.21 -3.27
C THR A 180 -4.57 -3.26 -3.29
N LEU A 181 -5.72 -2.96 -2.70
CA LEU A 181 -6.90 -3.84 -2.74
C LEU A 181 -7.45 -4.01 -4.16
N ILE A 182 -7.52 -2.93 -4.95
CA ILE A 182 -7.92 -2.99 -6.38
C ILE A 182 -6.94 -3.85 -7.18
N LYS A 183 -5.63 -3.63 -7.05
CA LYS A 183 -4.58 -4.42 -7.74
C LYS A 183 -4.69 -5.92 -7.44
N ASN A 184 -5.06 -6.26 -6.21
CA ASN A 184 -5.23 -7.64 -5.76
C ASN A 184 -6.64 -8.19 -5.99
N GLN A 185 -7.48 -7.51 -6.77
CA GLN A 185 -8.87 -7.91 -7.08
C GLN A 185 -9.72 -8.15 -5.83
N ARG A 186 -9.43 -7.45 -4.73
CA ARG A 186 -10.13 -7.58 -3.44
C ARG A 186 -11.28 -6.59 -3.32
N ARG A 187 -12.14 -6.58 -4.33
CA ARG A 187 -13.37 -5.78 -4.35
C ARG A 187 -14.29 -6.13 -3.17
N ASP A 188 -14.36 -7.41 -2.83
CA ASP A 188 -15.13 -7.94 -1.71
C ASP A 188 -14.80 -7.24 -0.38
N PHE A 189 -13.53 -6.87 -0.19
CA PHE A 189 -13.09 -6.13 0.99
C PHE A 189 -13.47 -4.65 0.98
N LEU A 190 -13.51 -4.02 -0.19
CA LEU A 190 -14.01 -2.65 -0.31
C LEU A 190 -15.52 -2.60 -0.02
N GLU A 191 -16.28 -3.57 -0.54
CA GLU A 191 -17.74 -3.66 -0.34
C GLU A 191 -18.13 -3.81 1.13
N GLN A 192 -17.33 -4.52 1.93
CA GLN A 192 -17.51 -4.66 3.37
C GLN A 192 -17.37 -3.32 4.13
N ILE A 193 -16.58 -2.38 3.60
CA ILE A 193 -16.24 -1.12 4.28
C ILE A 193 -17.24 -0.01 3.97
N VAL A 194 -17.98 -0.10 2.86
CA VAL A 194 -18.97 0.91 2.46
C VAL A 194 -20.04 1.12 3.55
N ASP A 195 -20.36 0.07 4.30
CA ASP A 195 -21.36 0.12 5.38
C ASP A 195 -20.73 0.34 6.78
N PHE A 196 -19.42 0.59 6.86
CA PHE A 196 -18.72 0.83 8.12
C PHE A 196 -19.09 2.19 8.74
N HIS A 197 -19.01 2.33 10.07
CA HIS A 197 -19.51 3.52 10.76
C HIS A 197 -18.73 4.82 10.43
N ASN A 198 -17.46 4.70 10.00
CA ASN A 198 -16.61 5.85 9.74
C ASN A 198 -16.75 6.38 8.30
N VAL A 199 -17.31 7.58 8.15
CA VAL A 199 -17.55 8.25 6.85
C VAL A 199 -16.30 8.35 5.97
N LYS A 200 -15.11 8.56 6.54
CA LYS A 200 -13.88 8.64 5.74
C LYS A 200 -13.57 7.30 5.08
N PHE A 201 -13.74 6.20 5.81
CA PHE A 201 -13.44 4.87 5.30
C PHE A 201 -14.46 4.48 4.23
N GLN A 202 -15.74 4.82 4.45
CA GLN A 202 -16.79 4.67 3.45
C GLN A 202 -16.46 5.43 2.16
N LEU A 203 -15.99 6.67 2.26
CA LEU A 203 -15.62 7.49 1.10
C LEU A 203 -14.45 6.88 0.31
N TYR A 204 -13.38 6.45 0.98
CA TYR A 204 -12.25 5.79 0.30
C TYR A 204 -12.67 4.51 -0.42
N ALA A 205 -13.44 3.64 0.25
CA ALA A 205 -13.94 2.41 -0.34
C ALA A 205 -14.89 2.71 -1.52
N THR A 206 -15.80 3.68 -1.36
CA THR A 206 -16.74 4.10 -2.39
C THR A 206 -16.03 4.66 -3.62
N GLU A 207 -15.07 5.57 -3.44
CA GLU A 207 -14.29 6.15 -4.54
C GLU A 207 -13.54 5.05 -5.32
N ALA A 208 -12.95 4.09 -4.60
CA ALA A 208 -12.24 2.95 -5.19
C ALA A 208 -13.18 2.02 -5.99
N LEU A 209 -14.38 1.74 -5.48
CA LEU A 209 -15.40 0.96 -6.18
C LEU A 209 -15.93 1.67 -7.43
N ILE A 210 -16.13 2.99 -7.36
CA ILE A 210 -16.50 3.80 -8.52
C ILE A 210 -15.38 3.79 -9.57
N TYR A 211 -14.12 3.91 -9.14
CA TYR A 211 -12.97 3.80 -10.04
C TYR A 211 -12.94 2.44 -10.76
N ASP A 212 -13.05 1.34 -10.01
CA ASP A 212 -13.08 -0.04 -10.56
C ASP A 212 -14.21 -0.20 -11.59
N TYR A 213 -15.42 0.29 -11.27
CA TYR A 213 -16.55 0.32 -12.19
C TYR A 213 -16.27 1.12 -13.47
N LEU A 214 -15.76 2.35 -13.33
CA LEU A 214 -15.50 3.22 -14.47
C LEU A 214 -14.41 2.63 -15.38
N GLN A 215 -13.37 2.03 -14.79
CA GLN A 215 -12.29 1.39 -15.54
C GLN A 215 -12.79 0.17 -16.31
N LYS A 216 -13.55 -0.73 -15.65
CA LYS A 216 -14.14 -1.91 -16.29
C LYS A 216 -15.13 -1.53 -17.39
N LYS A 217 -16.01 -0.56 -17.12
CA LYS A 217 -16.97 -0.05 -18.10
C LYS A 217 -16.25 0.50 -19.35
N LYS A 218 -15.23 1.33 -19.14
CA LYS A 218 -14.39 1.87 -20.22
C LYS A 218 -13.73 0.76 -21.03
N TYR A 219 -13.13 -0.23 -20.36
CA TYR A 219 -12.48 -1.37 -21.02
C TYR A 219 -13.46 -2.20 -21.86
N ILE A 220 -14.66 -2.48 -21.34
CA ILE A 220 -15.73 -3.18 -22.08
C ILE A 220 -16.12 -2.38 -23.33
N GLU A 221 -16.37 -1.08 -23.19
CA GLU A 221 -16.88 -0.23 -24.28
C GLU A 221 -15.82 0.07 -25.35
N GLU A 222 -14.60 0.38 -24.93
CA GLU A 222 -13.55 0.86 -25.83
C GLU A 222 -12.70 -0.27 -26.41
N ASN A 223 -12.61 -1.42 -25.75
CA ASN A 223 -11.79 -2.56 -26.20
C ASN A 223 -12.65 -3.75 -26.59
N LEU A 224 -13.31 -4.42 -25.63
CA LEU A 224 -13.97 -5.71 -25.88
C LEU A 224 -15.08 -5.62 -26.93
N LYS A 225 -15.95 -4.60 -26.86
CA LYS A 225 -17.00 -4.40 -27.87
C LYS A 225 -16.44 -4.09 -29.26
N LYS A 226 -15.32 -3.36 -29.34
CA LYS A 226 -14.68 -3.06 -30.62
C LYS A 226 -14.03 -4.30 -31.23
N GLU A 227 -13.29 -5.05 -30.42
CA GLU A 227 -12.67 -6.31 -30.81
C GLU A 227 -13.72 -7.31 -31.30
N LEU A 228 -14.81 -7.51 -30.53
CA LEU A 228 -15.92 -8.37 -30.93
C LEU A 228 -16.55 -7.96 -32.27
N SER A 229 -16.64 -6.65 -32.53
CA SER A 229 -17.14 -6.12 -33.82
C SER A 229 -16.19 -6.44 -34.97
N LEU A 230 -14.88 -6.35 -34.75
CA LEU A 230 -13.86 -6.71 -35.75
C LEU A 230 -13.86 -8.21 -36.05
N LEU A 231 -13.87 -9.05 -35.02
CA LEU A 231 -13.91 -10.51 -35.16
C LEU A 231 -15.15 -10.97 -35.93
N LYS A 232 -16.32 -10.38 -35.65
CA LYS A 232 -17.56 -10.67 -36.40
C LYS A 232 -17.47 -10.26 -37.86
N LYS A 233 -16.93 -9.08 -38.16
CA LYS A 233 -16.74 -8.63 -39.56
C LYS A 233 -15.79 -9.55 -40.33
N GLU A 234 -14.73 -10.01 -39.68
CA GLU A 234 -13.80 -10.97 -40.29
C GLU A 234 -14.48 -12.31 -40.55
N LEU A 235 -15.22 -12.82 -39.58
CA LEU A 235 -16.01 -14.05 -39.71
C LEU A 235 -17.02 -13.93 -40.87
N ASP A 236 -17.77 -12.83 -40.95
CA ASP A 236 -18.73 -12.56 -42.02
C ASP A 236 -18.04 -12.49 -43.40
N SER A 237 -16.85 -11.88 -43.46
CA SER A 237 -16.04 -11.81 -44.68
C SER A 237 -15.59 -13.20 -45.15
N LEU A 238 -15.09 -14.05 -44.24
CA LEU A 238 -14.69 -15.42 -44.57
C LEU A 238 -15.89 -16.28 -45.01
N ASN A 239 -17.02 -16.16 -44.30
CA ASN A 239 -18.27 -16.83 -44.65
C ASN A 239 -18.76 -16.40 -46.04
N SER A 240 -18.68 -15.11 -46.37
CA SER A 240 -19.07 -14.60 -47.70
C SER A 240 -18.19 -15.16 -48.83
N LYS A 241 -16.91 -15.43 -48.53
CA LYS A 241 -15.95 -16.06 -49.45
C LYS A 241 -16.05 -17.59 -49.46
N LYS A 242 -16.99 -18.18 -48.70
CA LYS A 242 -17.17 -19.63 -48.54
C LYS A 242 -15.91 -20.35 -48.05
N ILE A 243 -15.08 -19.66 -47.28
CA ILE A 243 -13.91 -20.26 -46.61
C ILE A 243 -14.43 -21.05 -45.41
N THR A 244 -14.02 -22.30 -45.28
CA THR A 244 -14.49 -23.25 -44.23
C THR A 244 -13.33 -23.93 -43.52
N ASP A 245 -12.17 -23.28 -43.47
CA ASP A 245 -10.97 -23.81 -42.82
C ASP A 245 -10.91 -23.47 -41.32
N TRP A 246 -9.80 -23.85 -40.69
CA TRP A 246 -9.52 -23.67 -39.26
C TRP A 246 -9.70 -22.23 -38.75
N ARG A 247 -9.67 -21.22 -39.64
CA ARG A 247 -9.83 -19.82 -39.25
C ARG A 247 -11.25 -19.52 -38.76
N ILE A 248 -12.27 -20.15 -39.34
CA ILE A 248 -13.67 -20.00 -38.90
C ILE A 248 -13.83 -20.49 -37.46
N GLU A 249 -13.28 -21.67 -37.17
CA GLU A 249 -13.29 -22.26 -35.83
C GLU A 249 -12.53 -21.37 -34.83
N SER A 250 -11.33 -20.92 -35.19
CA SER A 250 -10.53 -20.00 -34.38
C SER A 250 -11.28 -18.70 -34.06
N LEU A 251 -11.92 -18.07 -35.05
CA LEU A 251 -12.69 -16.84 -34.83
C LEU A 251 -13.91 -17.07 -33.95
N ASN A 252 -14.62 -18.18 -34.13
CA ASN A 252 -15.76 -18.53 -33.28
C ASN A 252 -15.34 -18.71 -31.81
N ASN A 253 -14.19 -19.36 -31.56
CA ASN A 253 -13.65 -19.51 -30.21
C ASN A 253 -13.30 -18.14 -29.61
N GLN A 254 -12.57 -17.28 -30.33
CA GLN A 254 -12.23 -15.93 -29.85
C GLN A 254 -13.49 -15.08 -29.57
N ILE A 255 -14.51 -15.19 -30.42
CA ILE A 255 -15.80 -14.52 -30.21
C ILE A 255 -16.50 -15.03 -28.95
N SER A 256 -16.43 -16.34 -28.69
CA SER A 256 -17.00 -16.96 -27.48
C SER A 256 -16.27 -16.47 -26.23
N ASP A 257 -14.94 -16.55 -26.22
CA ASP A 257 -14.09 -16.14 -25.09
C ASP A 257 -14.29 -14.66 -24.78
N ASN A 258 -14.32 -13.79 -25.81
CA ASN A 258 -14.55 -12.37 -25.64
C ASN A 258 -15.94 -12.07 -25.03
N LYS A 259 -16.98 -12.81 -25.45
CA LYS A 259 -18.34 -12.68 -24.88
C LYS A 259 -18.36 -13.13 -23.43
N GLU A 260 -17.80 -14.29 -23.11
CA GLU A 260 -17.76 -14.82 -21.76
C GLU A 260 -17.06 -13.86 -20.81
N TYR A 261 -15.88 -13.38 -21.20
CA TYR A 261 -15.12 -12.41 -20.41
C TYR A 261 -15.87 -11.07 -20.26
N THR A 262 -16.53 -10.59 -21.32
CA THR A 262 -17.38 -9.39 -21.23
C THR A 262 -18.50 -9.57 -20.21
N GLU A 263 -19.18 -10.72 -20.19
CA GLU A 263 -20.25 -11.00 -19.24
C GLU A 263 -19.73 -11.17 -17.81
N GLN A 264 -18.55 -11.74 -17.62
CA GLN A 264 -17.88 -11.76 -16.32
C GLN A 264 -17.66 -10.34 -15.80
N LEU A 265 -17.03 -9.47 -16.57
CA LEU A 265 -16.77 -8.09 -16.16
C LEU A 265 -18.05 -7.30 -15.90
N LYS A 266 -19.13 -7.55 -16.65
CA LYS A 266 -20.44 -6.91 -16.42
C LYS A 266 -21.07 -7.30 -15.08
N LYS A 267 -20.90 -8.55 -14.65
CA LYS A 267 -21.38 -9.01 -13.33
C LYS A 267 -20.65 -8.32 -12.18
N GLU A 268 -19.43 -7.89 -12.43
CA GLU A 268 -18.64 -7.12 -11.49
C GLU A 268 -18.88 -5.61 -11.59
N LEU A 269 -19.77 -5.09 -12.45
CA LEU A 269 -20.09 -3.66 -12.42
C LEU A 269 -20.95 -3.31 -11.20
N LEU A 270 -20.91 -2.05 -10.77
CA LEU A 270 -21.80 -1.57 -9.70
C LEU A 270 -23.26 -1.78 -10.11
N SER A 271 -24.00 -2.46 -9.25
CA SER A 271 -25.42 -2.74 -9.40
C SER A 271 -26.26 -1.51 -9.05
N GLN A 272 -27.58 -1.58 -9.32
CA GLN A 272 -28.51 -0.53 -8.90
C GLN A 272 -28.49 -0.33 -7.37
N SER A 273 -28.44 -1.41 -6.60
CA SER A 273 -28.34 -1.34 -5.13
C SER A 273 -27.02 -0.72 -4.66
N ASP A 274 -25.93 -0.91 -5.39
CA ASP A 274 -24.67 -0.24 -5.06
C ASP A 274 -24.78 1.27 -5.25
N TRP A 275 -25.39 1.71 -6.36
CA TRP A 275 -25.64 3.13 -6.61
C TRP A 275 -26.59 3.74 -5.57
N GLU A 276 -27.64 3.04 -5.17
CA GLU A 276 -28.53 3.47 -4.08
C GLU A 276 -27.78 3.68 -2.78
N ARG A 277 -26.86 2.77 -2.43
CA ARG A 277 -26.00 2.90 -1.24
C ARG A 277 -25.03 4.09 -1.35
N ILE A 278 -24.42 4.31 -2.52
CA ILE A 278 -23.54 5.46 -2.78
C ILE A 278 -24.33 6.77 -2.66
N HIS A 279 -25.53 6.83 -3.24
CA HIS A 279 -26.40 7.99 -3.13
C HIS A 279 -26.86 8.23 -1.69
N ALA A 280 -27.17 7.16 -0.93
CA ALA A 280 -27.48 7.29 0.49
C ALA A 280 -26.30 7.90 1.27
N LEU A 281 -25.05 7.50 1.01
CA LEU A 281 -23.87 8.11 1.63
C LEU A 281 -23.71 9.60 1.25
N ARG A 282 -23.89 9.91 -0.04
CA ARG A 282 -23.89 11.29 -0.54
C ARG A 282 -24.93 12.13 0.20
N ASP A 283 -26.15 11.65 0.26
CA ASP A 283 -27.31 12.41 0.74
C ASP A 283 -27.33 12.58 2.28
N ARG A 284 -26.48 11.85 3.03
CA ARG A 284 -26.24 12.10 4.47
C ARG A 284 -25.60 13.47 4.74
N ASN A 285 -25.00 14.10 3.74
CA ASN A 285 -24.37 15.43 3.82
C ASN A 285 -23.42 15.60 5.03
N GLN A 286 -22.64 14.57 5.34
CA GLN A 286 -21.74 14.59 6.50
C GLN A 286 -20.48 15.40 6.21
N GLU A 287 -20.03 16.17 7.20
CA GLU A 287 -18.79 16.93 7.10
C GLU A 287 -17.56 16.02 7.19
N VAL A 288 -16.60 16.26 6.29
CA VAL A 288 -15.35 15.53 6.21
C VAL A 288 -14.21 16.53 6.02
N LYS A 289 -13.19 16.43 6.88
CA LYS A 289 -11.93 17.14 6.67
C LYS A 289 -11.16 16.50 5.53
N ILE A 290 -10.85 17.30 4.52
CA ILE A 290 -10.15 16.83 3.34
C ILE A 290 -9.00 17.76 2.99
N CYS A 291 -8.03 17.23 2.25
CA CYS A 291 -6.92 18.00 1.70
C CYS A 291 -6.96 17.97 0.16
N ARG A 292 -6.98 19.15 -0.48
CA ARG A 292 -6.80 19.33 -1.95
C ARG A 292 -6.00 20.59 -2.23
N SER A 293 -5.42 20.63 -3.43
CA SER A 293 -4.89 21.84 -4.02
C SER A 293 -6.03 22.80 -4.41
N ARG A 294 -6.02 24.02 -3.88
CA ARG A 294 -6.80 25.16 -4.40
C ARG A 294 -5.84 26.32 -4.61
N LYS A 295 -5.79 26.86 -5.84
CA LYS A 295 -4.90 27.97 -6.23
C LYS A 295 -3.45 27.70 -5.83
N ASP A 296 -2.91 26.58 -6.31
CA ASP A 296 -1.50 26.18 -6.17
C ASP A 296 -1.00 25.95 -4.74
N SER A 297 -1.92 25.77 -3.77
CA SER A 297 -1.56 25.37 -2.40
C SER A 297 -2.50 24.30 -1.87
N TYR A 298 -1.93 23.29 -1.21
CA TYR A 298 -2.68 22.27 -0.50
C TYR A 298 -3.04 22.77 0.89
N LYS A 299 -4.33 22.71 1.22
CA LYS A 299 -4.84 23.10 2.53
C LYS A 299 -5.90 22.12 2.98
N ILE A 300 -6.04 21.98 4.30
CA ILE A 300 -7.14 21.24 4.90
C ILE A 300 -8.38 22.15 4.89
N TYR A 301 -9.51 21.62 4.47
CA TYR A 301 -10.81 22.29 4.56
C TYR A 301 -11.89 21.26 4.83
N THR A 302 -13.01 21.74 5.35
CA THR A 302 -14.20 20.93 5.52
C THR A 302 -14.95 20.87 4.19
N ASN A 303 -15.38 19.67 3.82
CA ASN A 303 -16.28 19.44 2.71
C ASN A 303 -17.41 18.50 3.15
N THR A 304 -18.43 18.28 2.32
CA THR A 304 -19.52 17.34 2.62
C THR A 304 -19.47 16.11 1.74
N THR A 305 -20.07 15.00 2.19
CA THR A 305 -20.28 13.81 1.36
C THR A 305 -21.09 14.13 0.10
N THR A 306 -22.00 15.11 0.16
CA THR A 306 -22.76 15.60 -1.01
C THR A 306 -21.85 16.15 -2.09
N GLU A 307 -20.91 17.04 -1.73
CA GLU A 307 -19.97 17.61 -2.69
C GLU A 307 -18.99 16.55 -3.19
N LEU A 308 -18.43 15.74 -2.29
CA LEU A 308 -17.41 14.73 -2.57
C LEU A 308 -17.89 13.59 -3.47
N LEU A 309 -19.19 13.28 -3.46
CA LEU A 309 -19.83 12.27 -4.31
C LEU A 309 -20.77 12.91 -5.34
N SER A 310 -20.55 14.17 -5.69
CA SER A 310 -21.26 14.84 -6.79
C SER A 310 -20.89 14.24 -8.14
N GLU A 311 -21.77 14.38 -9.14
CA GLU A 311 -21.49 13.95 -10.52
C GLU A 311 -20.20 14.58 -11.07
N SER A 312 -19.93 15.85 -10.75
CA SER A 312 -18.68 16.52 -11.13
C SER A 312 -17.46 15.85 -10.52
N GLU A 313 -17.51 15.46 -9.24
CA GLU A 313 -16.39 14.79 -8.57
C GLU A 313 -16.22 13.35 -9.05
N ILE A 314 -17.31 12.63 -9.29
CA ILE A 314 -17.29 11.28 -9.84
C ILE A 314 -16.66 11.27 -11.25
N SER A 315 -17.02 12.26 -12.08
CA SER A 315 -16.54 12.32 -13.46
C SER A 315 -15.02 12.43 -13.60
N VAL A 316 -14.33 12.94 -12.57
CA VAL A 316 -12.87 13.12 -12.57
C VAL A 316 -12.10 12.01 -11.85
N ILE A 317 -12.77 11.01 -11.26
CA ILE A 317 -12.12 9.90 -10.54
C ILE A 317 -11.12 9.15 -11.43
N LEU A 318 -11.51 8.80 -12.66
CA LEU A 318 -10.61 8.11 -13.59
C LEU A 318 -9.32 8.90 -13.84
N ASN A 319 -9.41 10.23 -13.99
CA ASN A 319 -8.22 11.05 -14.20
C ASN A 319 -7.33 11.09 -12.96
N ARG A 320 -7.91 11.23 -11.75
CA ARG A 320 -7.14 11.22 -10.49
C ARG A 320 -6.36 9.92 -10.30
N TYR A 321 -6.98 8.78 -10.58
CA TYR A 321 -6.31 7.48 -10.47
C TYR A 321 -5.28 7.27 -11.59
N SER A 322 -5.52 7.79 -12.80
CA SER A 322 -4.52 7.79 -13.87
C SER A 322 -3.28 8.64 -13.50
N GLU A 323 -3.45 9.74 -12.79
CA GLU A 323 -2.33 10.52 -12.25
C GLU A 323 -1.54 9.74 -11.20
N LEU A 324 -2.23 9.03 -10.29
CA LEU A 324 -1.60 8.15 -9.30
C LEU A 324 -0.80 7.01 -9.96
N GLU A 325 -1.34 6.43 -11.03
CA GLU A 325 -0.64 5.42 -11.83
C GLU A 325 0.64 5.97 -12.45
N LYS A 326 0.60 7.18 -13.03
CA LYS A 326 1.78 7.86 -13.59
C LYS A 326 2.85 8.15 -12.53
N LEU A 327 2.42 8.46 -11.31
CA LEU A 327 3.30 8.67 -10.16
C LEU A 327 3.88 7.37 -9.58
N GLY A 328 3.44 6.21 -10.08
CA GLY A 328 4.00 4.91 -9.70
C GLY A 328 3.28 4.20 -8.56
N TYR A 329 2.16 4.73 -8.04
CA TYR A 329 1.39 4.09 -6.96
C TYR A 329 0.76 2.75 -7.37
N PHE A 330 0.70 2.47 -8.67
CA PHE A 330 0.22 1.22 -9.22
C PHE A 330 1.32 0.20 -9.56
N ARG A 331 2.60 0.57 -9.41
CA ARG A 331 3.73 -0.32 -9.75
C ARG A 331 3.88 -1.47 -8.77
#